data_AF-A0A0A0LU34-F1
#
_entry.id   AF-A0A0A0LU34-F1
#
_cell.length_a   1.000
_cell.length_b   1.000
_cell.length_c   1.000
_cell.angle_alpha   90.00
_cell.angle_beta   90.00
_cell.angle_gamma   90.00
#
_symmetry.space_group_name_H-M   'P 1'
#
loop_
_entity.id
_entity.type
_entity.pdbx_description
1 polymer ?
#
loop_
_entity_poly.entity_id
_entity_poly.type
_entity_poly.pdbx_seq_one_letter_code
_entity_poly.pdbx_strand_id
1 'polypeptide(L)'
;MLQLLNWTQAPFVASYRNFSVDSDCVWSSDSSSCTSVSSSSSTSDQWMSQDLNTINQKRLKWVQDNYMVYNYCTDFRRFPQGLPPECTPSPSAT
;
A
#
# COMPACT_ATOMS: atom_id res chain seq x y z
N MET A 1 -13.81 -1.17 -27.92
CA MET A 1 -12.97 -2.36 -28.12
C MET A 1 -12.74 -2.98 -26.75
N LEU A 2 -13.35 -4.12 -26.47
CA LEU A 2 -13.15 -4.83 -25.19
C LEU A 2 -12.01 -5.83 -25.39
N GLN A 3 -10.94 -5.73 -24.61
CA GLN A 3 -9.95 -6.79 -24.53
C GLN A 3 -10.45 -7.82 -23.52
N LEU A 4 -10.87 -8.98 -24.03
CA LEU A 4 -11.30 -10.11 -23.22
C LEU A 4 -10.15 -11.10 -23.08
N LEU A 5 -10.13 -11.83 -21.96
CA LEU A 5 -9.15 -12.88 -21.70
C LEU A 5 -9.27 -14.00 -22.76
N ASN A 6 -8.17 -14.30 -23.47
CA ASN A 6 -8.14 -15.38 -24.45
C ASN A 6 -7.61 -16.68 -23.83
N TRP A 7 -8.51 -17.60 -23.50
CA TRP A 7 -8.19 -18.88 -22.87
C TRP A 7 -7.34 -19.84 -23.72
N THR A 8 -7.20 -19.63 -25.04
CA THR A 8 -6.30 -20.45 -25.86
C THR A 8 -4.82 -20.25 -25.51
N GLN A 9 -4.49 -19.20 -24.76
CA GLN A 9 -3.13 -18.89 -24.30
C GLN A 9 -2.84 -19.42 -22.88
N ALA A 10 -3.77 -20.17 -22.28
CA ALA A 10 -3.54 -20.79 -20.98
C ALA A 10 -2.39 -21.83 -21.04
N PRO A 11 -1.65 -22.03 -19.93
CA PRO A 11 -1.85 -21.45 -18.61
C PRO A 11 -1.22 -20.05 -18.45
N PHE A 12 -1.92 -19.16 -17.73
CA PHE A 12 -1.35 -17.89 -17.26
C PHE A 12 -0.67 -18.11 -15.91
N VAL A 13 0.65 -18.11 -15.87
CA VAL A 13 1.43 -18.46 -14.67
C VAL A 13 2.11 -17.23 -14.09
N ALA A 14 1.88 -16.97 -12.80
CA ALA A 14 2.64 -16.02 -12.00
C ALA A 14 3.53 -16.79 -11.01
N SER A 15 4.76 -16.31 -10.78
CA SER A 15 5.73 -16.95 -9.88
C SER A 15 6.13 -15.99 -8.77
N TYR A 16 6.19 -16.51 -7.54
CA TYR A 16 6.55 -15.76 -6.33
C TYR A 16 7.69 -16.49 -5.60
N ARG A 17 8.60 -15.74 -4.98
CA ARG A 17 9.76 -16.24 -4.22
C ARG A 17 10.06 -15.30 -3.05
N ASN A 18 10.90 -15.75 -2.11
CA ASN A 18 11.38 -14.95 -0.97
C ASN A 18 10.25 -14.42 -0.07
N PHE A 19 9.40 -15.32 0.41
CA PHE A 19 8.38 -14.96 1.40
C PHE A 19 9.08 -14.59 2.72
N SER A 20 8.97 -13.32 3.12
CA SER A 20 9.46 -12.81 4.40
C SER A 20 8.32 -12.14 5.13
N VAL A 21 8.10 -12.51 6.39
CA VAL A 21 7.11 -11.90 7.28
C VAL A 21 7.86 -11.47 8.54
N ASP A 22 8.49 -10.30 8.44
CA ASP A 22 9.20 -9.67 9.54
C ASP A 22 8.24 -8.70 10.25
N SER A 23 8.12 -8.80 11.58
CA SER A 23 7.19 -8.01 12.42
C SER A 23 5.70 -8.18 12.09
N ASP A 24 5.14 -9.34 12.42
CA ASP A 24 3.71 -9.61 12.25
C ASP A 24 2.89 -9.19 13.48
N CYS A 25 1.73 -8.58 13.22
CA CYS A 25 0.64 -8.51 14.19
C CYS A 25 -0.33 -9.65 13.90
N VAL A 26 -0.13 -10.76 14.60
CA VAL A 26 -1.06 -11.89 14.56
C VAL A 26 -2.23 -11.59 15.50
N TRP A 27 -3.34 -11.12 14.94
CA TRP A 27 -4.60 -10.96 15.67
C TRP A 27 -5.40 -12.27 15.61
N SER A 28 -6.01 -12.66 16.73
CA SER A 28 -6.94 -13.80 16.79
C SER A 28 -8.38 -13.30 16.72
N SER A 29 -9.34 -14.16 16.36
CA SER A 29 -10.77 -13.81 16.29
C SER A 29 -11.33 -13.16 17.55
N ASP A 30 -10.65 -13.38 18.69
CA ASP A 30 -11.09 -12.98 20.02
C ASP A 30 -10.47 -11.64 20.46
N SER A 31 -9.58 -11.05 19.66
CA SER A 31 -8.93 -9.77 19.97
C SER A 31 -8.61 -8.98 18.69
N SER A 32 -9.15 -7.76 18.56
CA SER A 32 -8.84 -6.82 17.47
C SER A 32 -7.56 -6.01 17.70
N SER A 33 -6.74 -6.38 18.68
CA SER A 33 -5.58 -5.63 19.12
C SER A 33 -4.30 -6.40 18.87
N CYS A 34 -3.33 -5.72 18.26
CA CYS A 34 -1.94 -6.14 18.18
C CYS A 34 -1.28 -5.98 19.56
N THR A 35 -1.59 -6.85 20.52
CA THR A 35 -0.82 -6.91 21.76
C THR A 35 0.44 -7.71 21.48
N SER A 36 1.60 -7.12 21.73
CA SER A 36 2.90 -7.77 21.64
C SER A 36 2.96 -8.95 22.62
N VAL A 37 2.47 -10.12 22.21
CA VAL A 37 2.56 -11.36 22.99
C VAL A 37 4.00 -11.88 22.85
N SER A 38 4.86 -11.36 23.74
CA SER A 38 6.13 -11.89 24.26
C SER A 38 6.72 -13.09 23.50
N SER A 39 7.87 -13.00 22.85
CA SER A 39 9.19 -13.02 23.50
C SER A 39 10.29 -12.92 22.44
N SER A 40 11.34 -12.13 22.71
CA SER A 40 12.58 -11.94 21.93
C SER A 40 12.60 -10.99 20.70
N SER A 41 11.91 -9.85 20.73
CA SER A 41 12.43 -8.62 20.07
C SER A 41 11.56 -7.41 20.43
N SER A 42 12.13 -6.48 21.19
CA SER A 42 11.56 -5.21 21.64
C SER A 42 11.40 -4.16 20.52
N THR A 43 10.95 -4.57 19.32
CA THR A 43 10.83 -3.73 18.11
C THR A 43 9.48 -3.84 17.41
N SER A 44 8.50 -4.54 18.00
CA SER A 44 7.31 -5.10 17.31
C SER A 44 6.41 -4.12 16.55
N ASP A 45 6.49 -2.81 16.81
CA ASP A 45 5.54 -1.83 16.25
C ASP A 45 6.23 -0.62 15.60
N GLN A 46 7.56 -0.66 15.43
CA GLN A 46 8.31 0.47 14.87
C GLN A 46 7.91 0.80 13.43
N TRP A 47 7.40 -0.15 12.67
CA TRP A 47 6.93 0.09 11.30
C TRP A 47 5.65 0.94 11.26
N MET A 48 4.80 0.89 12.30
CA MET A 48 3.55 1.65 12.36
C MET A 48 3.76 3.16 12.58
N SER A 49 4.93 3.56 13.05
CA SER A 49 5.32 4.96 13.25
C SER A 49 6.33 5.46 12.22
N GLN A 50 6.59 4.69 11.16
CA GLN A 50 7.50 5.09 10.09
C GLN A 50 6.83 6.01 9.08
N ASP A 51 7.55 7.07 8.73
CA ASP A 51 7.24 7.96 7.61
C ASP A 51 8.31 7.84 6.51
N LEU A 52 7.92 8.18 5.29
CA LEU A 52 8.88 8.27 4.19
C LEU A 52 9.81 9.47 4.40
N ASN A 53 11.13 9.21 4.37
CA ASN A 53 12.11 10.29 4.29
C ASN A 53 12.03 11.05 2.95
N THR A 54 12.66 12.22 2.89
CA THR A 54 12.63 13.12 1.72
C THR A 54 13.12 12.47 0.42
N ILE A 55 14.09 11.54 0.50
CA ILE A 55 14.62 10.84 -0.68
C ILE A 55 13.55 9.90 -1.24
N ASN A 56 12.89 9.14 -0.36
CA ASN A 56 11.84 8.20 -0.76
C ASN A 56 10.59 8.92 -1.26
N GLN A 57 10.24 10.07 -0.67
CA GLN A 57 9.16 10.93 -1.19
C GLN A 57 9.45 11.42 -2.61
N LYS A 58 10.69 11.86 -2.91
CA LYS A 58 11.10 12.26 -4.27
C LYS A 58 11.01 11.10 -5.26
N ARG A 59 11.42 9.89 -4.85
CA ARG A 59 11.30 8.68 -5.68
C ARG A 59 9.83 8.33 -5.96
N LEU A 60 8.98 8.38 -4.95
CA LEU A 60 7.54 8.16 -5.11
C LEU A 60 6.95 9.17 -6.11
N LYS A 61 7.27 10.46 -5.96
CA LYS A 61 6.83 11.49 -6.88
C LYS A 61 7.30 11.23 -8.32
N TRP A 62 8.55 10.82 -8.52
CA TRP A 62 9.04 10.50 -9.86
C TRP A 62 8.28 9.33 -10.51
N VAL A 63 7.97 8.27 -9.75
CA VAL A 63 7.16 7.15 -10.26
C VAL A 63 5.73 7.61 -10.60
N GLN A 64 5.14 8.43 -9.74
CA GLN A 64 3.81 9.02 -9.98
C GLN A 64 3.80 9.87 -11.25
N ASP A 65 4.81 10.71 -11.47
CA ASP A 65 4.87 11.61 -12.62
C ASP A 65 5.15 10.87 -13.95
N ASN A 66 5.81 9.70 -13.91
CA ASN A 66 6.30 9.02 -15.13
C ASN A 66 5.56 7.72 -15.50
N TYR A 67 4.97 7.01 -14.53
CA TYR A 67 4.42 5.66 -14.77
C TYR A 67 2.97 5.48 -14.30
N MET A 68 2.42 6.42 -13.53
CA MET A 68 1.05 6.30 -13.01
C MET A 68 0.03 6.67 -14.09
N VAL A 69 -0.78 5.69 -14.48
CA VAL A 69 -1.83 5.88 -15.50
C VAL A 69 -3.21 6.14 -14.92
N TYR A 70 -3.39 5.92 -13.62
CA TYR A 70 -4.66 6.18 -12.92
C TYR A 70 -4.39 6.54 -11.45
N ASN A 71 -5.09 7.57 -10.96
CA ASN A 71 -5.07 7.98 -9.57
C ASN A 71 -6.48 8.40 -9.14
N TYR A 72 -7.04 7.68 -8.17
CA TYR A 72 -8.39 7.94 -7.68
C TYR A 72 -8.51 9.29 -6.96
N CYS A 73 -7.43 9.78 -6.34
CA CYS A 73 -7.38 11.09 -5.69
C CYS A 73 -7.48 12.26 -6.66
N THR A 74 -7.36 12.03 -7.96
CA THR A 74 -7.55 13.05 -9.01
C THR A 74 -8.75 12.77 -9.91
N ASP A 75 -9.55 11.74 -9.58
CA ASP A 75 -10.71 11.31 -10.35
C ASP A 75 -11.98 12.03 -9.88
N PHE A 76 -12.11 13.31 -10.25
CA PHE A 76 -13.28 14.13 -9.90
C PHE A 76 -14.59 13.63 -10.53
N ARG A 77 -14.52 12.81 -11.59
CA ARG A 77 -15.72 12.21 -12.19
C ARG A 77 -16.28 11.11 -11.30
N ARG A 78 -15.40 10.30 -10.71
CA ARG A 78 -15.77 9.28 -9.74
C ARG A 78 -16.23 9.89 -8.40
N PHE A 79 -15.66 11.02 -8.01
CA PHE A 79 -15.95 11.70 -6.75
C PHE A 79 -16.55 13.10 -6.94
N PRO A 80 -17.78 13.21 -7.48
CA PRO A 80 -18.40 14.49 -7.77
C PRO A 80 -18.77 15.30 -6.50
N GLN A 81 -18.86 14.64 -5.35
CA GLN A 81 -19.21 15.26 -4.06
C GLN A 81 -17.98 15.68 -3.23
N GLY A 82 -16.78 15.53 -3.78
CA GLY A 82 -15.53 15.80 -3.08
C GLY A 82 -14.65 14.57 -2.98
N LEU A 83 -13.33 14.80 -2.97
CA LEU A 83 -12.33 13.76 -2.90
C LEU A 83 -12.28 13.13 -1.50
N PRO A 84 -11.82 11.87 -1.39
CA PRO A 84 -11.57 11.23 -0.11
C PRO A 84 -10.61 12.05 0.79
N PRO A 85 -10.84 12.13 2.12
CA PRO A 85 -10.05 12.99 3.02
C PRO A 85 -8.54 12.69 3.01
N GLU A 86 -8.15 11.43 2.83
CA GLU A 86 -6.77 10.97 2.78
C GLU A 86 -5.99 11.49 1.56
N CYS A 87 -6.68 12.00 0.54
CA CYS A 87 -6.06 12.56 -0.66
C CYS A 87 -5.45 13.95 -0.44
N THR A 88 -5.70 14.57 0.72
CA THR A 88 -5.04 15.82 1.09
C THR A 88 -3.62 15.54 1.60
N PRO A 89 -2.58 16.25 1.12
CA PRO A 89 -1.24 16.08 1.65
C PRO A 89 -1.24 16.33 3.15
N SER A 90 -0.59 15.46 3.92
CA SER A 90 -0.38 15.73 5.34
C SER A 90 0.42 17.03 5.49
N PRO A 91 0.13 17.87 6.50
CA PRO A 91 0.78 19.17 6.68
C PRO A 91 2.30 19.11 6.90
N SER A 92 2.89 17.91 6.99
CA SER A 92 4.32 17.66 7.18
C SER A 92 5.15 17.73 5.88
N ALA A 93 4.53 17.98 4.72
CA ALA A 93 5.21 18.02 3.41
C ALA A 93 5.47 19.45 2.89
N THR A 94 5.84 20.39 3.77
CA THR A 94 6.41 21.71 3.40
C THR A 94 7.86 21.79 3.83
#